data_AF-A0A9W7HFQ2-F1
#
_entry.id   AF-A0A9W7HFQ2-F1
#
_cell.length_a   1.000
_cell.length_b   1.000
_cell.length_c   1.000
_cell.angle_alpha   90.00
_cell.angle_beta   90.00
_cell.angle_gamma   90.00
#
_symmetry.space_group_name_H-M   'P 1'
#
loop_
_entity.id
_entity.type
_entity.pdbx_description
1 polymer ?
#
loop_
_entity_poly.entity_id
_entity_poly.type
_entity_poly.pdbx_seq_one_letter_code
_entity_poly.pdbx_strand_id
1 'polypeptide(L)'
;MGAIRGGGAGSMAMELFGGRMIERDFKPGGFVEYMVKDLGLGVDVVKEDDDERVVVLPGTALCKHLFSSMVANGDGKLGTRGLITVVERINGK
;
A
#
# COMPACT_ATOMS: atom_id res chain seq x y z
N MET A 1 -18.74 -7.20 4.53
CA MET A 1 -18.44 -6.44 3.30
C MET A 1 -19.64 -5.79 2.61
N GLY A 2 -20.86 -6.32 2.72
CA GLY A 2 -22.02 -5.84 1.94
C GLY A 2 -22.38 -4.35 2.11
N ALA A 3 -22.05 -3.73 3.24
CA ALA A 3 -22.43 -2.34 3.53
C ALA A 3 -21.69 -1.29 2.67
N ILE A 4 -20.45 -1.54 2.26
CA ILE A 4 -19.61 -0.53 1.56
C ILE A 4 -19.26 -0.92 0.12
N ARG A 5 -19.40 -2.21 -0.23
CA ARG A 5 -19.00 -2.73 -1.55
C ARG A 5 -19.79 -2.12 -2.70
N GLY A 6 -21.10 -1.92 -2.52
CA GLY A 6 -21.99 -1.36 -3.54
C GLY A 6 -22.07 0.17 -3.58
N GLY A 7 -21.31 0.86 -2.72
CA GLY A 7 -21.30 2.33 -2.62
C GLY A 7 -20.01 2.95 -3.16
N GLY A 8 -19.80 4.24 -2.90
CA GLY A 8 -18.63 4.99 -3.39
C GLY A 8 -17.25 4.52 -2.89
N ALA A 9 -17.21 3.60 -1.92
CA ALA A 9 -15.99 2.95 -1.44
C ALA A 9 -15.68 1.62 -2.15
N GLY A 10 -16.55 1.18 -3.08
CA GLY A 10 -16.34 -0.01 -3.89
C GLY A 10 -15.13 0.14 -4.80
N SER A 11 -14.27 -0.88 -4.84
CA SER A 11 -13.13 -0.96 -5.75
C SER A 11 -12.74 -2.41 -6.01
N MET A 12 -12.07 -2.66 -7.14
CA MET A 12 -11.52 -4.00 -7.44
C MET A 12 -10.59 -4.51 -6.34
N ALA A 13 -9.81 -3.62 -5.72
CA ALA A 13 -8.96 -3.98 -4.59
C ALA A 13 -9.80 -4.47 -3.39
N MET A 14 -10.93 -3.80 -3.08
CA MET A 14 -11.83 -4.24 -2.02
C MET A 14 -12.43 -5.61 -2.33
N GLU A 15 -12.87 -5.84 -3.57
CA GLU A 15 -13.47 -7.12 -3.97
C GLU A 15 -12.48 -8.29 -3.92
N LEU A 16 -11.25 -8.08 -4.39
CA LEU A 16 -10.23 -9.12 -4.45
C LEU A 16 -9.58 -9.40 -3.10
N PHE A 17 -9.35 -8.35 -2.30
CA PHE A 17 -8.47 -8.47 -1.15
C PHE A 17 -9.16 -8.42 0.19
N GLY A 18 -10.31 -7.75 0.35
CA GLY A 18 -10.77 -7.52 1.71
C GLY A 18 -11.39 -8.74 2.40
N GLY A 19 -11.90 -9.73 1.66
CA GLY A 19 -12.23 -11.04 2.26
C GLY A 19 -10.96 -11.70 2.83
N ARG A 20 -9.88 -11.69 2.04
CA ARG A 20 -8.57 -12.22 2.43
C ARG A 20 -7.96 -11.44 3.61
N MET A 21 -8.19 -10.12 3.70
CA MET A 21 -7.76 -9.32 4.86
C MET A 21 -8.47 -9.76 6.15
N ILE A 22 -9.78 -10.03 6.09
CA ILE A 22 -10.56 -10.51 7.24
C ILE A 22 -10.07 -11.88 7.69
N GLU A 23 -9.76 -12.76 6.74
CA GLU A 23 -9.24 -14.11 6.99
C GLU A 23 -7.74 -14.14 7.37
N ARG A 24 -7.08 -12.98 7.43
CA ARG A 24 -5.62 -12.83 7.59
C ARG A 24 -4.79 -13.61 6.55
N ASP A 25 -5.34 -13.84 5.37
CA ASP A 25 -4.59 -14.39 4.24
C ASP A 25 -3.83 -13.27 3.53
N PHE A 26 -2.55 -13.12 3.86
CA PHE A 26 -1.65 -12.13 3.25
C PHE A 26 -0.72 -12.72 2.17
N LYS A 27 -0.99 -13.94 1.67
CA LYS A 27 -0.17 -14.58 0.63
C LYS A 27 -0.06 -13.69 -0.62
N PRO A 28 1.15 -13.43 -1.14
CA PRO A 28 1.32 -12.46 -2.21
C PRO A 28 0.63 -12.91 -3.51
N GLY A 29 -0.05 -11.97 -4.17
CA GLY A 29 -0.22 -11.98 -5.64
C GLY A 29 0.83 -11.11 -6.34
N GLY A 30 1.59 -10.36 -5.54
CA GLY A 30 2.72 -9.49 -5.85
C GLY A 30 3.32 -9.06 -4.51
N PHE A 31 4.65 -8.94 -4.43
CA PHE A 31 5.36 -8.70 -3.17
C PHE A 31 5.39 -7.22 -2.80
N VAL A 32 5.32 -6.92 -1.51
CA VAL A 32 5.41 -5.54 -0.99
C VAL A 32 6.75 -4.89 -1.30
N GLU A 33 7.84 -5.65 -1.34
CA GLU A 33 9.16 -5.12 -1.72
C GLU A 33 9.18 -4.50 -3.12
N TYR A 34 8.39 -5.04 -4.06
CA TYR A 34 8.25 -4.46 -5.41
C TYR A 34 7.48 -3.14 -5.37
N MET A 35 6.46 -3.04 -4.51
CA MET A 35 5.72 -1.78 -4.34
C MET A 35 6.60 -0.66 -3.78
N VAL A 36 7.52 -0.97 -2.87
CA VAL A 36 8.48 0.03 -2.35
C VAL A 36 9.35 0.57 -3.48
N LYS A 37 9.84 -0.31 -4.36
CA LYS A 37 10.61 0.08 -5.55
C LYS A 37 9.80 0.96 -6.49
N ASP A 38 8.61 0.51 -6.90
CA ASP A 38 7.80 1.19 -7.91
C ASP A 38 7.31 2.56 -7.43
N LEU A 39 6.88 2.66 -6.17
CA LEU A 39 6.50 3.94 -5.55
C LEU A 39 7.71 4.85 -5.30
N GLY A 40 8.90 4.26 -5.10
CA GLY A 40 10.16 4.99 -5.05
C GLY A 40 10.42 5.74 -6.34
N LEU A 41 10.37 5.04 -7.47
CA LEU A 41 10.55 5.61 -8.80
C LEU A 41 9.54 6.76 -9.05
N GLY A 42 8.26 6.56 -8.74
CA GLY A 42 7.24 7.60 -8.93
C GLY A 42 7.48 8.87 -8.10
N VAL A 43 8.03 8.74 -6.88
CA VAL A 43 8.37 9.89 -6.02
C VAL A 43 9.67 10.56 -6.46
N ASP A 44 10.61 9.80 -7.02
CA ASP A 44 11.91 10.33 -7.43
C ASP A 44 11.86 11.01 -8.81
N VAL A 45 11.01 10.55 -9.74
CA VAL A 45 10.75 11.26 -11.04
C VAL A 45 10.28 12.70 -10.81
N VAL A 46 9.45 12.93 -9.79
CA VAL A 46 8.99 14.28 -9.41
C VAL A 46 10.13 15.19 -8.95
N LYS A 47 11.23 14.63 -8.42
CA LYS A 47 12.37 15.42 -7.94
C LYS A 47 13.35 15.78 -9.06
N GLU A 48 13.33 15.05 -10.16
CA GLU A 48 14.30 15.18 -11.26
C GLU A 48 13.81 16.12 -12.38
N ASP A 49 12.51 16.43 -12.46
CA ASP A 49 12.00 17.44 -13.40
C ASP A 49 12.37 18.86 -12.92
N ASP A 50 13.44 19.41 -13.49
CA ASP A 50 13.90 20.81 -13.37
C ASP A 50 12.96 21.83 -14.07
N ASP A 51 11.88 21.36 -14.70
CA ASP A 51 10.82 22.21 -15.27
C ASP A 51 9.87 22.67 -14.15
N GLU A 52 9.42 23.93 -14.16
CA GLU A 52 8.73 24.65 -13.06
C GLU A 52 7.38 24.05 -12.56
N ARG A 53 7.07 22.78 -12.85
CA ARG A 53 5.85 22.07 -12.46
C ARG A 53 6.15 20.96 -11.45
N VAL A 54 6.38 21.34 -10.20
CA VAL A 54 6.49 20.39 -9.09
C VAL A 54 5.16 19.66 -8.87
N VAL A 55 5.11 18.35 -9.13
CA VAL A 55 3.92 17.51 -8.89
C VAL A 55 4.01 16.84 -7.53
N VAL A 56 3.33 17.37 -6.52
CA VAL A 56 3.35 16.77 -5.17
C VAL A 56 2.48 15.50 -5.14
N LEU A 57 3.07 14.36 -4.75
CA LEU A 57 2.41 13.05 -4.65
C LEU A 57 2.29 12.56 -3.19
N PRO A 58 1.48 13.22 -2.34
CA PRO A 58 1.46 12.91 -0.91
C PRO A 58 0.93 11.50 -0.62
N GLY A 59 -0.05 11.02 -1.41
CA GLY A 59 -0.57 9.66 -1.29
C GLY A 59 0.47 8.59 -1.63
N THR A 60 1.24 8.80 -2.70
CA THR A 60 2.33 7.91 -3.11
C THR A 60 3.43 7.86 -2.05
N ALA A 61 3.83 9.02 -1.54
CA ALA A 61 4.84 9.12 -0.49
C ALA A 61 4.39 8.37 0.79
N LEU A 62 3.14 8.57 1.22
CA LEU A 62 2.56 7.86 2.36
C LEU A 62 2.55 6.34 2.13
N CYS A 63 2.05 5.88 0.98
CA CYS A 63 2.05 4.45 0.64
C CYS A 63 3.46 3.86 0.66
N LYS A 64 4.46 4.56 0.08
CA LYS A 64 5.86 4.14 0.12
C LYS A 64 6.34 3.95 1.55
N HIS A 65 6.05 4.90 2.45
CA HIS A 65 6.42 4.79 3.86
C HIS A 65 5.75 3.60 4.56
N LEU A 66 4.46 3.39 4.34
CA LEU A 66 3.75 2.27 4.95
C LEU A 66 4.27 0.92 4.44
N PHE A 67 4.54 0.78 3.14
CA PHE A 67 5.16 -0.44 2.59
C PHE A 67 6.62 -0.62 3.02
N SER A 68 7.38 0.47 3.17
CA SER A 68 8.74 0.40 3.73
C SER A 68 8.71 -0.10 5.18
N SER A 69 7.70 0.31 5.96
CA SER A 69 7.49 -0.19 7.32
C SER A 69 7.18 -1.69 7.34
N MET A 70 6.38 -2.20 6.40
CA MET A 70 6.20 -3.65 6.24
C MET A 70 7.53 -4.37 6.01
N VAL A 71 8.35 -3.91 5.05
CA VAL A 71 9.66 -4.52 4.75
C VAL A 71 10.55 -4.50 5.99
N ALA A 72 10.63 -3.37 6.69
CA ALA A 72 11.44 -3.21 7.90
C ALA A 72 11.02 -4.14 9.06
N ASN A 73 9.75 -4.58 9.07
CA ASN A 73 9.22 -5.50 10.08
C ASN A 73 9.17 -6.97 9.59
N GLY A 74 9.87 -7.31 8.50
CA GLY A 74 9.95 -8.68 7.99
C GLY A 74 8.77 -9.11 7.10
N ASP A 75 7.83 -8.22 6.80
CA ASP A 75 6.64 -8.50 6.00
C ASP A 75 6.87 -8.29 4.48
N GLY A 76 8.12 -8.11 4.03
CA GLY A 76 8.43 -7.77 2.63
C GLY A 76 7.90 -8.77 1.59
N LYS A 77 7.73 -10.04 2.02
CA LYS A 77 7.20 -11.14 1.19
C LYS A 77 5.67 -11.29 1.24
N LEU A 78 4.96 -10.45 2.00
CA LEU A 78 3.50 -10.42 2.00
C LEU A 78 2.98 -9.69 0.76
N GLY A 79 1.69 -9.88 0.47
CA GLY A 79 0.97 -9.04 -0.49
C GLY A 79 0.64 -7.65 0.07
N THR A 80 0.29 -6.71 -0.80
CA THR A 80 -0.09 -5.33 -0.44
C THR A 80 -1.16 -5.22 0.64
N ARG A 81 -2.13 -6.14 0.63
CA ARG A 81 -3.19 -6.23 1.66
C ARG A 81 -2.68 -6.55 3.07
N GLY A 82 -1.44 -7.00 3.21
CA GLY A 82 -0.73 -7.09 4.49
C GLY A 82 -0.46 -5.73 5.12
N LEU A 83 -0.71 -4.60 4.44
CA LEU A 83 -0.60 -3.25 5.00
C LEU A 83 -1.34 -3.08 6.33
N ILE A 84 -2.40 -3.86 6.55
CA ILE A 84 -3.12 -3.87 7.82
C ILE A 84 -2.23 -4.20 9.02
N THR A 85 -1.14 -4.97 8.85
CA THR A 85 -0.17 -5.25 9.93
C THR A 85 0.54 -3.99 10.41
N VAL A 86 0.79 -3.03 9.51
CA VAL A 86 1.36 -1.72 9.88
C VAL A 86 0.36 -0.90 10.67
N VAL A 87 -0.91 -0.91 10.24
CA VAL A 87 -1.99 -0.22 10.95
C VAL A 87 -2.17 -0.81 12.36
N GLU A 88 -2.10 -2.13 12.49
CA GLU A 88 -2.12 -2.83 13.79
C GLU A 88 -0.98 -2.34 14.70
N ARG A 89 0.26 -2.35 14.20
CA ARG A 89 1.46 -1.90 14.95
C ARG A 89 1.36 -0.44 15.40
N ILE A 90 0.89 0.45 14.54
CA ILE A 90 0.68 1.88 14.87
C ILE A 90 -0.31 2.03 16.04
N ASN A 91 -1.27 1.12 16.17
CA ASN A 91 -2.26 1.10 17.24
C ASN A 91 -1.83 0.21 18.43
N GLY A 92 -0.56 -0.18 18.53
CA GLY A 92 -0.01 -0.97 19.64
C GLY A 92 -0.49 -2.42 19.69
N LYS A 93 -0.87 -2.98 18.54
CA LYS A 93 -1.24 -4.40 18.39
C LYS A 93 -0.15 -5.22 17.71
#